data_AF-Q745X1-F1
#
_entry.id   AF-Q745X1-F1
#
_cell.length_a   1.000
_cell.length_b   1.000
_cell.length_c   1.000
_cell.angle_alpha   90.00
_cell.angle_beta   90.00
_cell.angle_gamma   90.00
#
_symmetry.space_group_name_H-M   'P 1'
#
loop_
_entity.id
_entity.type
_entity.pdbx_description
1 polymer ?
#
loop_
_entity_poly.entity_id
_entity_poly.type
_entity_poly.pdbx_seq_one_letter_code
_entity_poly.pdbx_strand_id
1 'polypeptide(L)'
;MGFIPTILDISWCILILMVKKAHSTTLTLDAQGRVLLPRPLRQALGLGPGARLVALVEDGRLVLTPWERLEEELWAELADVQESLAEELLRERRLEAEKDA
;
A
#
# COMPACT_ATOMS: atom_id res chain seq x y z
N MET A 1 29.28 -8.35 25.49
CA MET A 1 28.07 -8.39 26.34
C MET A 1 27.07 -7.42 25.74
N GLY A 2 26.04 -7.79 24.98
CA GLY A 2 25.19 -8.97 25.12
C GLY A 2 24.02 -8.64 26.06
N PHE A 3 23.03 -7.88 25.60
CA PHE A 3 21.70 -7.86 26.23
C PHE A 3 20.63 -7.78 25.14
N ILE A 4 19.85 -8.85 25.10
CA ILE A 4 18.93 -9.29 24.06
C ILE A 4 17.59 -8.60 24.34
N PRO A 5 16.92 -7.95 23.36
CA PRO A 5 15.56 -7.46 23.57
C PRO A 5 14.64 -8.66 23.75
N THR A 6 13.92 -8.69 24.88
CA THR A 6 13.05 -9.78 25.29
C THR A 6 11.84 -9.90 24.36
N ILE A 7 11.39 -11.15 24.18
CA ILE A 7 10.24 -11.63 23.38
C ILE A 7 8.91 -10.86 23.57
N LEU A 8 8.82 -9.95 24.54
CA LEU A 8 7.62 -9.17 24.84
C LEU A 8 7.41 -7.94 23.93
N ASP A 9 8.44 -7.48 23.21
CA ASP A 9 8.35 -6.28 22.35
C ASP A 9 7.73 -6.60 20.98
N ILE A 10 8.09 -7.75 20.41
CA ILE A 10 7.53 -8.24 19.13
C ILE A 10 6.03 -8.54 19.28
N SER A 11 5.59 -9.00 20.47
CA SER A 11 4.17 -9.23 20.75
C SER A 11 3.36 -7.93 20.75
N TRP A 12 3.95 -6.79 21.14
CA TRP A 12 3.29 -5.49 21.07
C TRP A 12 3.30 -4.94 19.63
N CYS A 13 4.37 -5.16 18.88
CA CYS A 13 4.48 -4.75 17.49
C CYS A 13 3.52 -5.51 16.55
N ILE A 14 3.36 -6.82 16.75
CA ILE A 14 2.35 -7.62 16.02
C ILE A 14 0.93 -7.23 16.44
N LEU A 15 0.70 -6.86 17.70
CA LEU A 15 -0.62 -6.40 18.16
C LEU A 15 -0.98 -5.02 17.59
N ILE A 16 -0.01 -4.13 17.37
CA ILE A 16 -0.24 -2.84 16.68
C ILE A 16 -0.62 -3.07 15.21
N LEU A 17 -0.04 -4.06 14.53
CA LEU A 17 -0.46 -4.50 13.19
C LEU A 17 -1.85 -5.16 13.18
N MET A 18 -2.30 -5.72 14.30
CA MET A 18 -3.54 -6.51 14.44
C MET A 18 -4.75 -5.77 15.06
N VAL A 19 -4.78 -4.43 15.04
CA VAL A 19 -6.04 -3.71 15.32
C VAL A 19 -6.38 -2.78 14.15
N LYS A 20 -6.55 -3.37 12.96
CA LYS A 20 -7.45 -2.77 11.96
C LYS A 20 -8.83 -2.68 12.63
N LYS A 21 -9.28 -1.47 13.00
CA LYS A 21 -10.69 -1.21 13.34
C LYS A 21 -11.54 -1.65 12.15
N ALA A 22 -12.01 -2.89 12.19
CA ALA A 22 -12.78 -3.49 11.11
C ALA A 22 -14.23 -3.01 11.23
N HIS A 23 -14.53 -1.92 10.53
CA HIS A 23 -15.92 -1.54 10.29
C HIS A 23 -16.49 -2.48 9.22
N SER A 24 -17.13 -3.57 9.65
CA SER A 24 -17.84 -4.47 8.75
C SER A 24 -19.26 -3.93 8.51
N THR A 25 -19.62 -3.76 7.25
CA THR A 25 -20.99 -3.45 6.85
C THR A 25 -21.30 -4.26 5.59
N THR A 26 -22.52 -4.78 5.49
CA THR A 26 -22.95 -5.51 4.30
C THR A 26 -23.27 -4.50 3.20
N LEU A 27 -22.64 -4.68 2.05
CA LEU A 27 -22.88 -3.86 0.87
C LEU A 27 -23.67 -4.68 -0.14
N THR A 28 -24.69 -4.06 -0.74
CA THR A 28 -25.48 -4.67 -1.79
C THR A 28 -25.06 -4.10 -3.13
N LEU A 29 -24.91 -4.96 -4.13
CA LEU A 29 -24.74 -4.54 -5.52
C LEU A 29 -26.08 -4.04 -6.06
N ASP A 30 -26.07 -2.87 -6.68
CA ASP A 30 -27.24 -2.41 -7.43
C ASP A 30 -27.41 -3.21 -8.74
N ALA A 31 -28.51 -2.97 -9.46
CA ALA A 31 -28.80 -3.63 -10.73
C ALA A 31 -27.74 -3.35 -11.83
N GLN A 32 -26.89 -2.35 -11.62
CA GLN A 32 -25.84 -1.92 -12.53
C GLN A 32 -24.45 -2.43 -12.08
N GLY A 33 -24.37 -3.24 -11.01
CA GLY A 33 -23.12 -3.79 -10.49
C GLY A 33 -22.28 -2.79 -9.68
N ARG A 34 -22.87 -1.68 -9.21
CA ARG A 34 -22.20 -0.68 -8.39
C ARG A 34 -22.42 -0.97 -6.92
N VAL A 35 -21.40 -0.64 -6.12
CA VAL A 35 -21.46 -0.70 -4.66
C VAL A 35 -21.58 0.72 -4.11
N LEU A 36 -22.65 0.99 -3.37
CA LEU A 36 -22.80 2.27 -2.68
C LEU A 36 -22.01 2.25 -1.38
N LEU A 37 -21.00 3.12 -1.26
CA LEU A 37 -20.18 3.22 -0.06
C LEU A 37 -20.89 4.06 1.02
N PRO A 38 -21.37 3.46 2.13
CA PRO A 38 -22.12 4.18 3.15
C PRO A 38 -21.26 5.22 3.86
N ARG A 39 -21.90 6.25 4.43
CA ARG A 39 -21.22 7.34 5.14
C ARG A 39 -20.21 6.86 6.21
N PRO A 40 -20.49 5.82 7.02
CA PRO A 40 -19.52 5.31 7.99
C PRO A 40 -18.22 4.81 7.35
N LEU A 41 -18.30 4.10 6.22
CA LEU A 41 -17.10 3.64 5.51
C LEU A 41 -16.34 4.81 4.87
N ARG A 42 -17.05 5.78 4.29
CA ARG A 42 -16.42 7.00 3.76
C ARG A 42 -15.62 7.75 4.83
N GLN A 43 -16.18 7.87 6.04
CA GLN A 43 -15.50 8.52 7.16
C GLN A 43 -14.31 7.71 7.67
N ALA A 44 -14.46 6.39 7.81
CA ALA A 44 -13.39 5.50 8.25
C ALA A 44 -12.20 5.49 7.27
N LEU A 45 -12.46 5.62 5.97
CA LEU A 45 -11.45 5.70 4.91
C LEU A 45 -10.98 7.14 4.62
N GLY A 46 -11.55 8.16 5.28
CA GLY A 46 -11.18 9.56 5.05
C GLY A 46 -11.55 10.10 3.65
N LEU A 47 -12.54 9.52 2.99
CA LEU A 47 -12.87 9.82 1.59
C LEU A 47 -13.73 11.07 1.44
N GLY A 48 -13.22 12.06 0.70
CA GLY A 48 -13.95 13.23 0.24
C GLY A 48 -14.62 13.04 -1.15
N PRO A 49 -15.41 14.01 -1.61
CA PRO A 49 -15.91 14.03 -2.99
C PRO A 49 -14.74 14.06 -3.99
N GLY A 50 -14.76 13.18 -4.99
CA GLY A 50 -13.68 13.07 -5.99
C GLY A 50 -12.47 12.23 -5.55
N ALA A 51 -12.50 11.64 -4.35
CA ALA A 51 -11.44 10.75 -3.90
C ALA A 51 -11.26 9.54 -4.83
N ARG A 52 -10.00 9.17 -5.07
CA ARG A 52 -9.64 8.03 -5.92
C ARG A 52 -9.36 6.82 -5.04
N LEU A 53 -9.94 5.68 -5.43
CA LEU A 53 -9.73 4.40 -4.77
C LEU A 53 -9.06 3.44 -5.74
N VAL A 54 -8.09 2.68 -5.23
CA VAL A 54 -7.56 1.50 -5.89
C VAL A 54 -8.35 0.30 -5.42
N ALA A 55 -8.83 -0.48 -6.39
CA ALA A 55 -9.50 -1.74 -6.15
C ALA A 55 -8.55 -2.88 -6.49
N LEU A 56 -8.19 -3.67 -5.48
CA LEU A 56 -7.36 -4.85 -5.64
C LEU A 56 -8.14 -6.10 -5.24
N VAL A 57 -7.93 -7.18 -5.97
CA VAL A 57 -8.53 -8.48 -5.65
C VAL A 57 -7.42 -9.40 -5.19
N GLU A 58 -7.42 -9.74 -3.90
CA GLU A 58 -6.45 -10.65 -3.29
C GLU A 58 -7.21 -11.73 -2.52
N ASP A 59 -6.87 -13.00 -2.75
CA ASP A 59 -7.47 -14.15 -2.06
C ASP A 59 -9.01 -14.16 -2.07
N GLY A 60 -9.61 -13.70 -3.18
CA GLY A 60 -11.06 -13.59 -3.32
C GLY A 60 -11.71 -12.46 -2.52
N ARG A 61 -10.91 -11.52 -1.99
CA ARG A 61 -11.35 -10.34 -1.25
C ARG A 61 -11.12 -9.09 -2.08
N LEU A 62 -12.08 -8.18 -2.06
CA LEU A 62 -11.92 -6.84 -2.63
C LEU A 62 -11.34 -5.91 -1.58
N VAL A 63 -10.12 -5.44 -1.81
CA VAL A 63 -9.44 -4.45 -0.99
C VAL A 63 -9.56 -3.10 -1.68
N LEU A 64 -10.13 -2.12 -0.97
CA LEU A 64 -10.26 -0.74 -1.43
C LEU A 64 -9.34 0.15 -0.60
N THR A 65 -8.36 0.76 -1.27
CA THR A 65 -7.38 1.64 -0.63
C THR A 65 -7.41 3.03 -1.27
N PRO A 66 -7.42 4.13 -0.49
CA PRO A 66 -7.25 5.48 -1.03
C PRO A 66 -5.94 5.61 -1.82
N TRP A 67 -5.98 6.23 -3.00
CA TRP A 67 -4.81 6.41 -3.85
C TRP A 67 -3.68 7.15 -3.12
N GLU A 68 -4.05 8.18 -2.37
CA GLU A 68 -3.11 9.04 -1.65
C GLU A 68 -2.33 8.26 -0.58
N ARG A 69 -2.98 7.27 0.07
CA ARG A 69 -2.30 6.38 1.03
C ARG A 69 -1.36 5.40 0.35
N LEU A 70 -1.76 4.87 -0.81
CA LEU A 70 -0.94 3.92 -1.54
C LEU A 70 0.35 4.58 -2.04
N GLU A 71 0.26 5.83 -2.49
CA GLU A 71 1.43 6.60 -2.91
C GLU A 71 2.43 6.80 -1.75
N GLU A 72 1.95 7.19 -0.57
CA GLU A 72 2.79 7.33 0.63
C GLU A 72 3.45 6.00 1.05
N GLU A 73 2.70 4.90 1.06
CA GLU A 73 3.22 3.57 1.40
C GLU A 73 4.27 3.09 0.38
N LEU A 74 4.00 3.24 -0.91
CA LEU A 74 4.92 2.81 -1.98
C LEU A 74 6.22 3.64 -1.97
N TRP A 75 6.12 4.95 -1.75
CA TRP A 75 7.30 5.81 -1.62
C TRP A 75 8.12 5.47 -0.37
N ALA A 76 7.47 5.09 0.73
CA ALA A 76 8.17 4.68 1.95
C ALA A 76 8.94 3.36 1.76
N GLU A 77 8.37 2.39 1.05
CA GLU A 77 9.07 1.13 0.72
C GLU A 77 10.28 1.35 -0.19
N LEU A 78 10.18 2.30 -1.11
CA LEU A 78 11.26 2.64 -2.05
C LEU A 78 12.33 3.55 -1.42
N ALA A 79 12.05 4.22 -0.31
CA ALA A 79 12.98 5.14 0.35
C ALA A 79 14.23 4.45 0.93
N ASP A 80 14.17 3.15 1.21
CA ASP A 80 15.29 2.37 1.75
C ASP A 80 16.18 1.75 0.64
N VAL A 81 15.81 1.94 -0.63
CA VAL A 81 16.60 1.46 -1.77
C VAL A 81 17.75 2.43 -2.02
N GLN A 82 18.94 2.07 -1.54
CA GLN A 82 20.15 2.91 -1.67
C GLN A 82 20.77 2.90 -3.08
N GLU A 83 20.39 1.96 -3.93
CA GLU A 83 20.94 1.84 -5.29
C GLU A 83 19.96 2.41 -6.32
N SER A 84 20.41 3.42 -7.06
CA SER A 84 19.64 4.02 -8.15
C SER A 84 19.62 3.09 -9.36
N LEU A 85 18.57 2.26 -9.46
CA LEU A 85 18.32 1.42 -10.64
C LEU A 85 18.32 2.24 -11.95
N ALA A 86 17.85 3.49 -11.88
CA ALA A 86 17.89 4.39 -13.02
C ALA A 86 19.32 4.68 -13.49
N GLU A 87 20.26 4.83 -12.56
CA GLU A 87 21.66 5.16 -12.85
C GLU A 87 22.43 3.96 -13.39
N GLU A 88 22.11 2.75 -12.92
CA GLU A 88 22.60 1.49 -13.49
C GLU A 88 22.16 1.33 -14.95
N LEU A 89 20.85 1.50 -15.23
CA LEU A 89 20.30 1.40 -16.59
C LEU A 89 20.87 2.49 -17.52
N LEU A 90 21.09 3.71 -17.02
CA LEU A 90 21.75 4.78 -17.76
C LEU A 90 23.21 4.43 -18.10
N ARG A 91 23.91 3.77 -17.18
CA ARG A 91 25.30 3.33 -17.39
C ARG A 91 25.39 2.26 -18.47
N GLU A 92 24.48 1.28 -18.45
CA GLU A 92 24.40 0.25 -19.48
C GLU A 92 24.16 0.86 -20.87
N ARG A 93 23.21 1.79 -20.99
CA ARG A 93 22.93 2.48 -22.27
C ARG A 93 24.12 3.25 -22.82
N ARG A 94 24.93 3.87 -21.95
CA ARG A 94 26.16 4.57 -22.37
C ARG A 94 27.22 3.60 -22.90
N LEU A 95 27.38 2.44 -22.24
CA LEU A 95 28.33 1.41 -22.65
C LEU A 95 27.92 0.72 -23.96
N GLU A 96 26.62 0.53 -24.21
CA GLU A 96 26.12 0.03 -25.50
C GLU A 96 26.43 1.01 -26.64
N ALA A 97 26.19 2.30 -26.43
CA ALA A 97 26.47 3.34 -27.44
C ALA A 97 27.96 3.46 -27.80
N GLU A 98 28.87 3.15 -26.87
CA GLU A 98 30.32 3.12 -27.12
C GLU A 98 30.78 1.86 -27.87
N LYS A 99 30.03 0.75 -27.77
CA LYS A 99 30.36 -0.51 -28.47
C LYS A 99 29.90 -0.52 -29.92
N ASP A 100 28.87 0.26 -30.25
CA ASP A 100 28.31 0.37 -31.59
C ASP A 100 28.92 1.51 -32.44
N ALA A 101 29.90 2.25 -31.90
CA ALA A 101 30.63 3.34 -32.56
C ALA A 101 31.99 2.90 -33.13
#